data_AF-A0A1J7JF12-F1
#
_entry.id   AF-A0A1J7JF12-F1
#
_cell.length_a   1.000
_cell.length_b   1.000
_cell.length_c   1.000
_cell.angle_alpha   90.00
_cell.angle_beta   90.00
_cell.angle_gamma   90.00
#
_symmetry.space_group_name_H-M   'P 1'
#
loop_
_entity.id
_entity.type
_entity.pdbx_description
1 polymer ?
#
loop_
_entity_poly.entity_id
_entity_poly.type
_entity_poly.pdbx_seq_one_letter_code
_entity_poly.pdbx_strand_id
1 'polypeptide(L)'
;MADVEAAPSPRTAKELVDLGRRHSFYSKPDGDRFNLVALHRMNMHYLRSRLLNQAAVVFGNGVMTDADSELLTALMRDYCTAVRDRDFMRDCAHADWEAHPFLLRSDRELEATLLETLKTKGVHPEPVVRGKEDRTLPPFPGGPWDMPSARTSQRRRYTGVALGAVVLVVPMVLAVLLRASTAANLVIACVSTMVFALGATYFSPTKLPVELLGVTAAYAAVLVVFVGGTGGGVLS
;
A
#
# COMPACT_ATOMS: atom_id res chain seq x y z
N MET A 1 26.91 34.32 9.13
CA MET A 1 26.20 35.05 8.05
C MET A 1 25.35 34.01 7.36
N ALA A 2 24.04 34.09 7.59
CA ALA A 2 23.04 33.10 7.19
C ALA A 2 22.74 33.18 5.68
N ASP A 3 22.02 32.16 5.21
CA ASP A 3 21.36 32.05 3.90
C ASP A 3 22.22 31.75 2.68
N VAL A 4 22.46 30.46 2.44
CA VAL A 4 22.16 29.85 1.14
C VAL A 4 21.59 28.45 1.38
N GLU A 5 20.33 28.38 1.82
CA GLU A 5 19.54 27.16 1.66
C GLU A 5 19.37 26.95 0.14
N ALA A 6 20.09 25.98 -0.44
CA ALA A 6 20.07 25.72 -1.89
C ALA A 6 18.70 25.18 -2.33
N ALA A 7 17.75 26.10 -2.45
CA ALA A 7 16.40 25.85 -2.92
C ALA A 7 16.43 25.28 -4.34
N PRO A 8 15.47 24.40 -4.71
CA PRO A 8 15.30 23.98 -6.08
C PRO A 8 15.19 25.17 -7.03
N SER A 9 15.61 24.99 -8.29
CA SER A 9 15.49 26.05 -9.28
C SER A 9 14.03 26.56 -9.31
N PRO A 10 13.81 27.89 -9.40
CA PRO A 10 12.48 28.48 -9.25
C PRO A 10 11.48 27.99 -10.31
N ARG A 11 11.96 27.50 -11.47
CA ARG A 11 11.12 26.86 -12.50
C ARG A 11 10.61 25.49 -12.06
N THR A 12 11.49 24.63 -11.56
CA THR A 12 11.13 23.28 -11.10
C THR A 12 10.21 23.32 -9.88
N ALA A 13 10.46 24.27 -8.96
CA ALA A 13 9.62 24.45 -7.78
C ALA A 13 8.19 24.88 -8.15
N LYS A 14 8.05 25.84 -9.08
CA LYS A 14 6.74 26.32 -9.53
C LYS A 14 5.95 25.24 -10.26
N GLU A 15 6.60 24.51 -11.17
CA GLU A 15 5.95 23.41 -11.89
C GLU A 15 5.48 22.29 -10.94
N LEU A 16 6.29 21.94 -9.93
CA LEU A 16 5.89 20.96 -8.90
C LEU A 16 4.68 21.45 -8.08
N VAL A 17 4.63 22.73 -7.74
CA VAL A 17 3.52 23.33 -7.01
C VAL A 17 2.25 23.35 -7.86
N ASP A 18 2.34 23.76 -9.12
CA ASP A 18 1.21 23.80 -10.04
C ASP A 18 0.68 22.39 -10.31
N LEU A 19 1.56 21.41 -10.50
CA LEU A 19 1.18 20.02 -10.73
C LEU A 19 0.58 19.39 -9.46
N GLY A 20 1.17 19.66 -8.30
CA GLY A 20 0.67 19.24 -7.01
C GLY A 20 -0.70 19.85 -6.65
N ARG A 21 -0.95 21.11 -7.02
CA ARG A 21 -2.23 21.80 -6.78
C ARG A 21 -3.41 21.04 -7.38
N ARG A 22 -3.26 20.53 -8.61
CA ARG A 22 -4.30 19.75 -9.33
C ARG A 22 -4.74 18.48 -8.59
N HIS A 23 -3.83 17.88 -7.83
CA HIS A 23 -4.07 16.63 -7.11
C HIS A 23 -4.40 16.84 -5.63
N SER A 24 -4.15 18.05 -5.11
CA SER A 24 -4.30 18.40 -3.70
C SER A 24 -5.66 18.98 -3.38
N PHE A 25 -6.17 19.95 -4.14
CA PHE A 25 -7.47 20.57 -3.85
C PHE A 25 -8.42 20.47 -5.04
N TYR A 26 -9.50 19.72 -4.90
CA TYR A 26 -10.41 19.43 -6.00
C TYR A 26 -11.88 19.43 -5.59
N SER A 27 -12.76 19.68 -6.56
CA SER A 27 -14.20 19.70 -6.35
C SER A 27 -14.89 18.47 -6.94
N LYS A 28 -15.77 17.83 -6.15
CA LYS A 28 -16.66 16.75 -6.58
C LYS A 28 -18.13 17.20 -6.47
N PRO A 29 -19.08 16.50 -7.13
CA PRO A 29 -20.51 16.77 -6.97
C PRO A 29 -20.97 16.79 -5.51
N ASP A 30 -20.34 15.98 -4.65
CA ASP A 30 -20.66 15.85 -3.23
C ASP A 30 -19.92 16.89 -2.33
N GLY A 31 -19.16 17.81 -2.92
CA GLY A 31 -18.40 18.84 -2.20
C GLY A 31 -16.90 18.88 -2.51
N ASP A 32 -16.23 19.87 -1.94
CA ASP A 32 -14.80 20.11 -2.10
C ASP A 32 -13.98 19.19 -1.21
N ARG A 33 -12.81 18.78 -1.68
CA ARG A 33 -11.91 17.86 -0.97
C ARG A 33 -10.46 18.27 -1.08
N PHE A 34 -9.72 18.09 0.00
CA PHE A 34 -8.30 18.34 0.05
C PHE A 34 -7.52 17.09 0.48
N ASN A 35 -6.54 16.70 -0.32
CA ASN A 35 -5.77 15.48 -0.17
C ASN A 35 -4.38 15.78 0.42
N LEU A 36 -4.20 15.49 1.70
CA LEU A 36 -2.92 15.67 2.38
C LEU A 36 -1.84 14.71 1.85
N VAL A 37 -2.22 13.58 1.26
CA VAL A 37 -1.25 12.65 0.68
C VAL A 37 -0.63 13.21 -0.60
N ALA A 38 -1.40 13.98 -1.39
CA ALA A 38 -0.86 14.69 -2.54
C ALA A 38 0.17 15.74 -2.10
N LEU A 39 -0.13 16.48 -1.03
CA LEU A 39 0.81 17.43 -0.43
C LEU A 39 2.09 16.74 0.08
N HIS A 40 1.96 15.57 0.72
CA HIS A 40 3.11 14.78 1.16
C HIS A 40 3.99 14.31 -0.01
N ARG A 41 3.38 13.89 -1.12
CA ARG A 41 4.11 13.55 -2.34
C ARG A 41 4.92 14.75 -2.87
N MET A 42 4.32 15.94 -2.88
CA MET A 42 5.04 17.17 -3.26
C MET A 42 6.25 17.39 -2.35
N ASN A 43 6.07 17.25 -1.03
CA ASN A 43 7.15 17.38 -0.05
C ASN A 43 8.29 16.38 -0.33
N MET A 44 7.97 15.11 -0.62
CA MET A 44 8.98 14.11 -0.99
C MET A 44 9.76 14.48 -2.27
N HIS A 45 9.08 15.02 -3.28
CA HIS A 45 9.73 15.50 -4.50
C HIS A 45 10.66 16.69 -4.21
N TYR A 46 10.23 17.61 -3.37
CA TYR A 46 11.04 18.74 -2.93
C TYR A 46 12.30 18.28 -2.19
N LEU A 47 12.17 17.36 -1.24
CA LEU A 47 13.30 16.78 -0.50
C LEU A 47 14.32 16.09 -1.43
N ARG A 48 13.85 15.36 -2.45
CA ARG A 48 14.75 14.77 -3.44
C ARG A 48 15.48 15.81 -4.27
N SER A 49 14.81 16.88 -4.68
CA SER A 49 15.46 17.95 -5.40
C SER A 49 16.55 18.60 -4.54
N ARG A 50 16.31 18.80 -3.24
CA ARG A 50 17.32 19.30 -2.31
C ARG A 50 18.51 18.36 -2.16
N LEU A 51 18.26 17.06 -2.03
CA LEU A 51 19.31 16.04 -1.98
C LEU A 51 20.17 16.05 -3.26
N LEU A 52 19.54 16.13 -4.43
CA LEU A 52 20.25 16.22 -5.72
C LEU A 52 21.08 17.50 -5.85
N ASN A 53 20.52 18.64 -5.42
CA ASN A 53 21.25 19.91 -5.42
C ASN A 53 22.47 19.85 -4.51
N GLN A 54 22.32 19.32 -3.30
CA GLN A 54 23.44 19.18 -2.36
C GLN A 54 24.49 18.20 -2.89
N ALA A 55 24.07 17.09 -3.49
CA ALA A 55 24.98 16.16 -4.14
C ALA A 55 25.75 16.84 -5.29
N ALA A 56 25.09 17.68 -6.09
CA ALA A 56 25.73 18.44 -7.16
C ALA A 56 26.79 19.43 -6.63
N VAL A 57 26.53 20.09 -5.50
CA VAL A 57 27.51 20.96 -4.83
C VAL A 57 28.73 20.16 -4.36
N VAL A 58 28.51 19.03 -3.67
CA VAL A 58 29.60 18.17 -3.19
C VAL A 58 30.44 17.62 -4.35
N PHE A 59 29.79 17.15 -5.42
CA PHE A 59 30.48 16.67 -6.61
C PHE A 59 31.22 17.78 -7.36
N GLY A 60 30.66 19.00 -7.40
CA GLY A 60 31.30 20.16 -8.01
C GLY A 60 32.54 20.63 -7.24
N ASN A 61 32.51 20.56 -5.91
CA ASN A 61 33.63 20.93 -5.05
C ASN A 61 34.75 19.87 -5.04
N GLY A 62 34.43 18.61 -5.36
CA GLY A 62 35.38 17.49 -5.38
C GLY A 62 35.85 17.03 -3.99
N VAL A 63 35.45 17.73 -2.92
CA VAL A 63 35.74 17.43 -1.52
C VAL A 63 34.44 17.63 -0.74
N MET A 64 34.10 16.67 0.12
CA MET A 64 32.97 16.79 1.03
C MET A 64 33.44 17.43 2.33
N THR A 65 32.93 18.62 2.66
CA THR A 65 33.22 19.28 3.93
C THR A 65 32.38 18.68 5.07
N ASP A 66 32.77 18.90 6.32
CA ASP A 66 31.97 18.47 7.49
C ASP A 66 30.57 19.09 7.45
N ALA A 67 30.46 20.36 7.04
CA ALA A 67 29.18 21.05 6.87
C ALA A 67 28.31 20.40 5.78
N ASP A 68 28.91 19.99 4.66
CA ASP A 68 28.19 19.27 3.60
C ASP A 68 27.71 17.90 4.09
N SER A 69 28.53 17.20 4.87
CA SER A 69 28.21 15.90 5.47
C SER A 69 27.04 16.01 6.45
N GLU A 70 27.06 17.01 7.33
CA GLU A 70 25.98 17.29 8.28
C GLU A 70 24.66 17.60 7.55
N LEU A 71 24.70 18.51 6.58
CA LEU A 71 23.52 18.89 5.79
C LEU A 71 22.95 17.72 5.00
N LEU A 72 23.82 16.93 4.33
CA LEU A 72 23.40 15.76 3.58
C LEU A 72 22.77 14.70 4.50
N THR A 73 23.36 14.49 5.68
CA THR A 73 22.82 13.57 6.69
C THR A 73 21.44 14.01 7.19
N ALA A 74 21.26 15.31 7.43
CA ALA A 74 19.97 15.88 7.83
C ALA A 74 18.92 15.69 6.73
N LEU A 75 19.22 16.06 5.48
CA LEU A 75 18.31 15.88 4.34
C LEU A 75 17.95 14.41 4.11
N MET A 76 18.92 13.51 4.25
CA MET A 76 18.69 12.07 4.14
C MET A 76 17.76 11.56 5.23
N ARG A 77 17.94 12.03 6.48
CA ARG A 77 17.05 11.70 7.60
C ARG A 77 15.63 12.19 7.35
N ASP A 78 15.46 13.42 6.90
CA ASP A 78 14.14 14.00 6.59
C ASP A 78 13.44 13.23 5.47
N TYR A 79 14.19 12.90 4.41
CA TYR A 79 13.66 12.09 3.32
C TYR A 79 13.26 10.68 3.77
N CYS A 80 14.08 10.02 4.60
CA CYS A 80 13.75 8.69 5.14
C CYS A 80 12.52 8.74 6.04
N THR A 81 12.37 9.78 6.86
CA THR A 81 11.18 10.00 7.68
C THR A 81 9.95 10.19 6.79
N ALA A 82 10.04 11.03 5.76
CA ALA A 82 8.94 11.22 4.81
C ALA A 82 8.56 9.92 4.07
N VAL A 83 9.53 9.05 3.76
CA VAL A 83 9.26 7.71 3.21
C VAL A 83 8.49 6.84 4.20
N ARG A 84 8.87 6.84 5.49
CA ARG A 84 8.15 6.08 6.54
C ARG A 84 6.75 6.61 6.77
N ASP A 85 6.58 7.92 6.85
CA ASP A 85 5.27 8.56 7.02
C ASP A 85 4.34 8.21 5.86
N ARG A 86 4.91 8.06 4.66
CA ARG A 86 4.16 7.61 3.49
C ARG A 86 3.70 6.17 3.61
N ASP A 87 4.49 5.28 4.20
CA ASP A 87 4.05 3.90 4.47
C ASP A 87 2.89 3.89 5.48
N PHE A 88 2.94 4.74 6.51
CA PHE A 88 1.82 4.94 7.42
C PHE A 88 0.57 5.47 6.70
N MET A 89 0.71 6.48 5.83
CA MET A 89 -0.40 6.99 5.02
C MET A 89 -0.99 5.92 4.11
N ARG A 90 -0.15 5.02 3.57
CA ARG A 90 -0.57 3.89 2.75
C ARG A 90 -1.38 2.87 3.56
N ASP A 91 -0.97 2.57 4.79
CA ASP A 91 -1.69 1.65 5.65
C ASP A 91 -3.07 2.19 6.02
N CYS A 92 -3.16 3.49 6.36
CA CYS A 92 -4.43 4.16 6.61
C CYS A 92 -5.32 4.24 5.37
N ALA A 93 -4.76 4.17 4.17
CA ALA A 93 -5.55 4.21 2.94
C ALA A 93 -6.38 2.93 2.70
N HIS A 94 -6.17 1.87 3.49
CA HIS A 94 -7.08 0.73 3.55
C HIS A 94 -8.33 0.95 4.41
N ALA A 95 -8.38 2.06 5.18
CA ALA A 95 -9.58 2.45 5.91
C ALA A 95 -10.70 2.88 4.95
N ASP A 96 -11.94 2.83 5.43
CA ASP A 96 -13.09 3.30 4.65
C ASP A 96 -12.91 4.78 4.27
N TRP A 97 -13.46 5.17 3.12
CA TRP A 97 -13.34 6.51 2.57
C TRP A 97 -13.86 7.59 3.54
N GLU A 98 -14.83 7.24 4.37
CA GLU A 98 -15.35 8.11 5.41
C GLU A 98 -14.38 8.31 6.57
N ALA A 99 -13.57 7.31 6.93
CA ALA A 99 -12.66 7.38 8.07
C ALA A 99 -11.22 7.83 7.71
N HIS A 100 -10.99 8.24 6.47
CA HIS A 100 -9.63 8.49 5.98
C HIS A 100 -9.02 9.77 6.60
N PRO A 101 -7.98 9.67 7.44
CA PRO A 101 -7.47 10.83 8.20
C PRO A 101 -6.73 11.86 7.35
N PHE A 102 -6.26 11.46 6.16
CA PHE A 102 -5.48 12.32 5.26
C PHE A 102 -6.32 13.00 4.16
N LEU A 103 -7.65 12.93 4.27
CA LEU A 103 -8.57 13.53 3.32
C LEU A 103 -9.51 14.49 4.04
N LEU A 104 -9.36 15.78 3.79
CA LEU A 104 -10.27 16.81 4.27
C LEU A 104 -11.43 16.99 3.30
N ARG A 105 -12.61 17.31 3.81
CA ARG A 105 -13.86 17.39 3.07
C ARG A 105 -14.67 18.60 3.51
N SER A 106 -15.46 19.15 2.60
CA SER A 106 -16.34 20.29 2.91
C SER A 106 -17.65 19.89 3.60
N ASP A 107 -17.95 18.60 3.75
CA ASP A 107 -19.17 18.11 4.40
C ASP A 107 -19.06 18.05 5.93
N ARG A 108 -17.85 18.07 6.48
CA ARG A 108 -17.58 18.16 7.91
C ARG A 108 -17.33 19.62 8.28
N GLU A 109 -18.06 20.13 9.27
CA GLU A 109 -17.99 21.55 9.65
C GLU A 109 -16.57 22.03 9.95
N LEU A 110 -15.82 21.27 10.77
CA LEU A 110 -14.44 21.62 11.12
C LEU A 110 -13.52 21.64 9.89
N GLU A 111 -13.65 20.65 9.01
CA GLU A 111 -12.82 20.59 7.81
C GLU A 111 -13.23 21.64 6.78
N ALA A 112 -14.52 21.98 6.69
CA ALA A 112 -15.04 23.04 5.83
C ALA A 112 -14.44 24.41 6.19
N THR A 113 -14.29 24.74 7.47
CA THR A 113 -13.62 25.99 7.89
C THR A 113 -12.16 26.04 7.46
N LEU A 114 -11.45 24.90 7.49
CA LEU A 114 -10.07 24.80 7.00
C LEU A 114 -10.01 25.01 5.47
N LEU A 115 -10.95 24.42 4.73
CA LEU A 115 -11.04 24.58 3.27
C LEU A 115 -11.44 26.00 2.88
N GLU A 116 -12.31 26.65 3.65
CA GLU A 116 -12.67 28.05 3.44
C GLU A 116 -11.47 28.98 3.65
N THR A 117 -10.62 28.68 4.63
CA THR A 117 -9.35 29.39 4.83
C THR A 117 -8.41 29.30 3.61
N LEU A 118 -8.44 28.20 2.85
CA LEU A 118 -7.69 28.10 1.60
C LEU A 118 -8.31 28.97 0.50
N LYS A 119 -9.64 28.98 0.41
CA LYS A 119 -10.38 29.79 -0.58
C LYS A 119 -10.17 31.29 -0.35
N THR A 120 -10.20 31.77 0.89
CA THR A 120 -9.96 33.18 1.22
C THR A 120 -8.54 33.63 0.88
N LYS A 121 -7.58 32.70 0.88
CA LYS A 121 -6.19 32.93 0.42
C LYS A 121 -6.03 32.83 -1.11
N GLY A 122 -7.11 32.71 -1.88
CA GLY A 122 -7.10 32.62 -3.34
C GLY A 122 -6.76 31.23 -3.89
N VAL A 123 -6.71 30.21 -3.04
CA VAL A 123 -6.52 28.82 -3.48
C VAL A 123 -7.89 28.19 -3.70
N HIS A 124 -8.32 28.15 -4.96
CA HIS A 124 -9.59 27.54 -5.35
C HIS A 124 -9.42 26.07 -5.76
N PRO A 125 -10.46 25.23 -5.54
CA PRO A 125 -10.43 23.83 -5.93
C PRO A 125 -10.48 23.71 -7.45
N GLU A 126 -9.70 22.78 -7.99
CA GLU A 126 -9.73 22.47 -9.42
C GLU A 126 -10.74 21.34 -9.72
N PRO A 127 -11.30 21.28 -10.95
CA PRO A 127 -12.15 20.17 -11.34
C PRO A 127 -11.34 18.86 -11.31
N VAL A 128 -11.97 17.78 -10.82
CA VAL A 128 -11.32 16.45 -10.77
C VAL A 128 -10.90 16.02 -12.17
N VAL A 129 -9.59 15.86 -12.38
CA VAL A 129 -9.04 15.26 -13.59
C VAL A 129 -9.29 13.76 -13.53
N ARG A 130 -10.25 13.27 -14.32
CA ARG A 130 -10.49 11.82 -14.51
C ARG A 130 -9.43 11.26 -15.47
N GLY A 131 -8.23 11.06 -14.98
CA GLY A 131 -7.13 10.38 -15.66
C GLY A 131 -6.29 9.61 -14.65
N LYS A 132 -5.58 8.55 -15.08
CA LYS A 132 -4.54 7.95 -14.22
C LYS A 132 -3.59 9.08 -13.82
N GLU A 133 -3.36 9.25 -12.51
CA GLU A 133 -2.31 10.13 -12.02
C GLU A 133 -1.05 9.86 -12.85
N ASP A 134 -0.53 10.96 -13.35
CA ASP A 134 0.15 11.19 -14.60
C ASP A 134 1.17 10.14 -15.12
N ARG A 135 1.27 10.04 -16.45
CA ARG A 135 2.43 9.44 -17.16
C ARG A 135 3.74 10.23 -16.92
N THR A 136 3.67 11.39 -16.29
CA THR A 136 4.76 12.35 -16.06
C THR A 136 5.28 12.38 -14.62
N LEU A 137 4.53 11.81 -13.65
CA LEU A 137 5.01 11.62 -12.28
C LEU A 137 5.44 10.16 -12.08
N PRO A 138 6.57 9.89 -11.41
CA PRO A 138 6.87 8.52 -11.02
C PRO A 138 5.74 8.03 -10.12
N PRO A 139 5.23 6.80 -10.32
CA PRO A 139 4.12 6.28 -9.52
C PRO A 139 4.59 6.14 -8.07
N PHE A 140 4.27 7.12 -7.24
CA PHE A 140 4.42 7.01 -5.79
C PHE A 140 3.09 6.54 -5.22
N PRO A 141 2.88 5.22 -4.96
CA PRO A 141 1.69 4.73 -4.29
C PRO A 141 1.33 5.57 -3.05
N GLY A 142 0.05 5.91 -2.88
CA GLY A 142 -0.45 6.58 -1.67
C GLY A 142 -1.66 7.50 -1.88
N GLY A 143 -1.97 7.88 -3.11
CA GLY A 143 -3.17 8.65 -3.41
C GLY A 143 -4.41 7.78 -3.22
N PRO A 144 -5.56 8.35 -2.81
CA PRO A 144 -6.84 7.64 -2.82
C PRO A 144 -7.25 7.10 -4.21
N TRP A 145 -6.53 7.55 -5.25
CA TRP A 145 -6.72 7.25 -6.67
C TRP A 145 -5.80 6.14 -7.18
N ASP A 146 -4.72 5.82 -6.45
CA ASP A 146 -3.81 4.70 -6.76
C ASP A 146 -4.37 3.35 -6.31
N MET A 147 -5.50 3.36 -5.61
CA MET A 147 -6.15 2.14 -5.18
C MET A 147 -7.12 1.66 -6.25
N PRO A 148 -6.99 0.41 -6.72
CA PRO A 148 -8.12 -0.23 -7.37
C PRO A 148 -9.24 -0.21 -6.33
N SER A 149 -10.41 0.36 -6.68
CA SER A 149 -11.58 0.58 -5.82
C SER A 149 -11.70 -0.41 -4.64
N ALA A 150 -12.15 0.01 -3.45
CA ALA A 150 -12.32 -0.90 -2.30
C ALA A 150 -12.93 -2.27 -2.67
N ARG A 151 -13.87 -2.28 -3.63
CA ARG A 151 -14.48 -3.45 -4.27
C ARG A 151 -13.49 -4.46 -4.88
N THR A 152 -12.40 -4.02 -5.49
CA THR A 152 -11.33 -4.86 -6.05
C THR A 152 -10.38 -5.44 -5.01
N SER A 153 -10.09 -4.70 -3.92
CA SER A 153 -9.35 -5.24 -2.76
C SER A 153 -10.18 -6.26 -1.99
N GLN A 154 -11.47 -5.96 -1.77
CA GLN A 154 -12.43 -6.87 -1.17
C GLN A 154 -12.62 -8.13 -2.03
N ARG A 155 -12.72 -7.98 -3.36
CA ARG A 155 -12.74 -9.13 -4.28
C ARG A 155 -11.51 -10.01 -4.12
N ARG A 156 -10.30 -9.45 -4.03
CA ARG A 156 -9.07 -10.24 -3.80
C ARG A 156 -9.08 -10.99 -2.47
N ARG A 157 -9.60 -10.36 -1.41
CA ARG A 157 -9.77 -11.01 -0.09
C ARG A 157 -10.81 -12.12 -0.14
N TYR A 158 -11.97 -11.88 -0.74
CA TYR A 158 -13.00 -12.91 -0.92
C TYR A 158 -12.56 -14.03 -1.86
N THR A 159 -11.80 -13.74 -2.92
CA THR A 159 -11.23 -14.80 -3.77
C THR A 159 -10.23 -15.64 -3.00
N GLY A 160 -9.40 -15.05 -2.13
CA GLY A 160 -8.47 -15.81 -1.29
C GLY A 160 -9.19 -16.72 -0.28
N VAL A 161 -10.24 -16.21 0.36
CA VAL A 161 -11.08 -17.01 1.28
C VAL A 161 -11.82 -18.11 0.53
N ALA A 162 -12.40 -17.81 -0.64
CA ALA A 162 -13.10 -18.79 -1.46
C ALA A 162 -12.15 -19.88 -1.98
N LEU A 163 -10.95 -19.52 -2.43
CA LEU A 163 -9.91 -20.49 -2.85
C LEU A 163 -9.49 -21.38 -1.68
N GLY A 164 -9.24 -20.80 -0.51
CA GLY A 164 -8.90 -21.56 0.70
C GLY A 164 -10.02 -22.52 1.11
N ALA A 165 -11.27 -22.08 1.06
CA ALA A 165 -12.43 -22.91 1.36
C ALA A 165 -12.56 -24.07 0.35
N VAL A 166 -12.38 -23.80 -0.95
CA VAL A 166 -12.40 -24.85 -1.98
C VAL A 166 -11.29 -25.88 -1.75
N VAL A 167 -10.07 -25.44 -1.45
CA VAL A 167 -8.93 -26.35 -1.18
C VAL A 167 -9.11 -27.19 0.09
N LEU A 168 -9.92 -26.74 1.06
CA LEU A 168 -10.29 -27.52 2.24
C LEU A 168 -11.41 -28.53 1.96
N VAL A 169 -12.41 -28.15 1.16
CA VAL A 169 -13.60 -28.98 0.90
C VAL A 169 -13.32 -30.06 -0.14
N VAL A 170 -12.51 -29.77 -1.17
CA VAL A 170 -12.18 -30.71 -2.26
C VAL A 170 -11.65 -32.06 -1.77
N PRO A 171 -10.64 -32.16 -0.87
CA PRO A 171 -10.15 -33.46 -0.40
C PRO A 171 -11.19 -34.25 0.41
N MET A 172 -12.07 -33.59 1.18
CA MET A 172 -13.15 -34.28 1.89
C MET A 172 -14.20 -34.84 0.93
N VAL A 173 -14.59 -34.05 -0.06
CA VAL A 173 -15.58 -34.47 -1.07
C VAL A 173 -15.02 -35.60 -1.91
N LEU A 174 -13.73 -35.54 -2.32
CA LEU A 174 -13.06 -36.62 -3.04
C LEU A 174 -12.98 -37.92 -2.22
N ALA A 175 -12.60 -37.84 -0.94
CA ALA A 175 -12.50 -39.03 -0.08
C ALA A 175 -13.86 -39.74 0.10
N VAL A 176 -14.95 -38.97 0.23
CA VAL A 176 -16.32 -39.50 0.36
C VAL A 176 -16.87 -40.04 -0.96
N LEU A 177 -16.68 -39.33 -2.08
CA LEU A 177 -17.20 -39.75 -3.39
C LEU A 177 -16.47 -40.96 -3.97
N LEU A 178 -15.16 -41.08 -3.72
CA LEU A 178 -14.36 -42.16 -4.29
C LEU A 178 -14.40 -43.46 -3.48
N ARG A 179 -15.08 -43.49 -2.31
CA ARG A 179 -15.03 -44.61 -1.34
C ARG A 179 -13.62 -45.20 -1.25
N ALA A 180 -12.63 -44.31 -1.18
CA ALA A 180 -11.26 -44.66 -1.52
C ALA A 180 -10.64 -45.48 -0.37
N SER A 181 -9.77 -46.44 -0.73
CA SER A 181 -9.01 -47.21 0.24
C SER A 181 -8.14 -46.30 1.11
N THR A 182 -7.75 -46.76 2.30
CA THR A 182 -6.92 -45.99 3.25
C THR A 182 -5.65 -45.42 2.61
N ALA A 183 -5.02 -46.19 1.70
CA ALA A 183 -3.86 -45.73 0.93
C ALA A 183 -4.20 -44.57 -0.04
N ALA A 184 -5.36 -44.60 -0.70
CA ALA A 184 -5.78 -43.54 -1.60
C ALA A 184 -6.10 -42.23 -0.85
N ASN A 185 -6.66 -42.32 0.36
CA ASN A 185 -6.90 -41.14 1.21
C ASN A 185 -5.59 -40.44 1.63
N LEU A 186 -4.55 -41.21 1.93
CA LEU A 186 -3.21 -40.68 2.24
C LEU A 186 -2.61 -39.95 1.02
N VAL A 187 -2.71 -40.54 -0.17
CA VAL A 187 -2.21 -39.92 -1.41
C VAL A 187 -2.92 -38.61 -1.69
N ILE A 188 -4.26 -38.55 -1.55
CA ILE A 188 -5.04 -37.33 -1.74
C ILE A 188 -4.62 -36.25 -0.74
N ALA A 189 -4.42 -36.59 0.54
CA ALA A 189 -3.99 -35.64 1.56
C ALA A 189 -2.59 -35.06 1.30
N CYS A 190 -1.63 -35.90 0.90
CA CYS A 190 -0.28 -35.46 0.56
C CYS A 190 -0.26 -34.52 -0.65
N VAL A 191 -0.96 -34.90 -1.73
CA VAL A 191 -1.03 -34.09 -2.95
C VAL A 191 -1.74 -32.75 -2.69
N SER A 192 -2.85 -32.77 -1.94
CA SER A 192 -3.60 -31.56 -1.58
C SER A 192 -2.78 -30.59 -0.72
N THR A 193 -2.01 -31.11 0.24
CA THR A 193 -1.12 -30.30 1.09
C THR A 193 0.00 -29.66 0.28
N MET A 194 0.57 -30.40 -0.68
CA MET A 194 1.64 -29.88 -1.54
C MET A 194 1.14 -28.79 -2.48
N VAL A 195 -0.03 -28.98 -3.10
CA VAL A 195 -0.68 -27.96 -3.96
C VAL A 195 -1.05 -26.73 -3.15
N PHE A 196 -1.57 -26.89 -1.93
CA PHE A 196 -1.88 -25.77 -1.03
C PHE A 196 -0.63 -24.97 -0.66
N ALA A 197 0.48 -25.64 -0.29
CA ALA A 197 1.73 -24.97 0.05
C ALA A 197 2.29 -24.16 -1.12
N LEU A 198 2.27 -24.71 -2.33
CA LEU A 198 2.70 -24.01 -3.55
C LEU A 198 1.77 -22.84 -3.92
N GLY A 199 0.46 -23.01 -3.74
CA GLY A 199 -0.51 -21.93 -3.93
C GLY A 199 -0.30 -20.78 -2.93
N ALA A 200 -0.07 -21.11 -1.66
CA ALA A 200 0.14 -20.13 -0.60
C ALA A 200 1.42 -19.30 -0.81
N THR A 201 2.52 -19.93 -1.21
CA THR A 201 3.79 -19.24 -1.53
C THR A 201 3.65 -18.35 -2.76
N TYR A 202 2.96 -18.83 -3.81
CA TYR A 202 2.76 -18.06 -5.03
C TYR A 202 1.86 -16.82 -4.83
N PHE A 203 0.77 -16.96 -4.07
CA PHE A 203 -0.18 -15.85 -3.86
C PHE A 203 0.25 -14.84 -2.81
N SER A 204 1.13 -15.21 -1.87
CA SER A 204 1.56 -14.34 -0.76
C SER A 204 3.09 -14.18 -0.68
N PRO A 205 3.73 -13.56 -1.69
CA PRO A 205 5.19 -13.41 -1.74
C PRO A 205 5.75 -12.47 -0.65
N THR A 206 4.90 -11.70 0.03
CA THR A 206 5.28 -10.73 1.06
C THR A 206 5.18 -11.25 2.49
N LYS A 207 4.72 -12.49 2.71
CA LYS A 207 4.60 -13.05 4.07
C LYS A 207 5.91 -13.66 4.55
N LEU A 208 6.16 -13.56 5.86
CA LEU A 208 7.30 -14.18 6.51
C LEU A 208 7.22 -15.72 6.37
N PRO A 209 8.36 -16.42 6.15
CA PRO A 209 8.37 -17.88 6.00
C PRO A 209 7.71 -18.64 7.15
N VAL A 210 7.78 -18.11 8.37
CA VAL A 210 7.19 -18.71 9.57
C VAL A 210 5.66 -18.71 9.52
N GLU A 211 5.03 -17.66 8.99
CA GLU A 211 3.57 -17.63 8.85
C GLU A 211 3.08 -18.67 7.85
N LEU A 212 3.81 -18.84 6.74
CA LEU A 212 3.50 -19.85 5.72
C LEU A 212 3.63 -21.27 6.28
N LEU A 213 4.62 -21.50 7.15
CA LEU A 213 4.85 -22.78 7.81
C LEU A 213 3.74 -23.08 8.83
N GLY A 214 3.28 -22.08 9.59
CA GLY A 214 2.14 -22.23 10.50
C GLY A 214 0.82 -22.57 9.79
N VAL A 215 0.53 -21.90 8.68
CA VAL A 215 -0.71 -22.14 7.91
C VAL A 215 -0.69 -23.51 7.22
N THR A 216 0.45 -23.94 6.68
CA THR A 216 0.60 -25.28 6.08
C THR A 216 0.53 -26.39 7.12
N ALA A 217 1.13 -26.20 8.30
CA ALA A 217 1.02 -27.14 9.43
C ALA A 217 -0.43 -27.29 9.92
N ALA A 218 -1.15 -26.17 10.07
CA ALA A 218 -2.56 -26.19 10.45
C ALA A 218 -3.43 -26.95 9.42
N TYR A 219 -3.18 -26.74 8.13
CA TYR A 219 -3.87 -27.45 7.05
C TYR A 219 -3.59 -28.97 7.07
N ALA A 220 -2.32 -29.36 7.23
CA ALA A 220 -1.93 -30.76 7.32
C ALA A 220 -2.57 -31.47 8.53
N ALA A 221 -2.62 -30.81 9.69
CA ALA A 221 -3.24 -31.36 10.89
C ALA A 221 -4.73 -31.68 10.67
N VAL A 222 -5.48 -30.79 10.02
CA VAL A 222 -6.89 -31.01 9.68
C VAL A 222 -7.02 -32.24 8.79
N LEU A 223 -6.26 -32.34 7.70
CA LEU A 223 -6.33 -33.49 6.79
C LEU A 223 -5.98 -34.81 7.48
N VAL A 224 -4.97 -34.83 8.36
CA VAL A 224 -4.56 -36.03 9.09
C VAL A 224 -5.69 -36.53 10.02
N VAL A 225 -6.41 -35.63 10.69
CA VAL A 225 -7.56 -36.01 11.53
C VAL A 225 -8.67 -36.67 10.70
N PHE A 226 -8.95 -36.15 9.51
CA PHE A 226 -9.96 -36.74 8.63
C PHE A 226 -9.55 -38.10 8.07
N VAL A 227 -8.30 -38.25 7.62
CA VAL A 227 -7.78 -39.54 7.15
C VAL A 227 -7.75 -40.57 8.29
N GLY A 228 -7.34 -40.16 9.50
CA GLY A 228 -7.32 -41.01 10.70
C GLY A 228 -8.71 -41.45 11.17
N GLY A 229 -9.71 -40.56 11.10
CA GLY A 229 -11.10 -40.87 11.47
C GLY A 229 -11.78 -41.87 10.52
N THR A 230 -11.46 -41.80 9.22
CA THR A 230 -12.04 -42.72 8.22
C THR A 230 -11.51 -44.16 8.30
N GLY A 231 -10.37 -44.40 8.96
CA GLY A 231 -9.80 -45.74 9.16
C GLY A 231 -10.28 -46.46 10.44
N GLY A 232 -10.87 -45.74 11.40
CA GLY A 232 -11.31 -46.28 12.69
C GLY A 232 -12.77 -46.71 12.76
N GLY A 233 -13.54 -46.51 11.69
CA GLY A 233 -14.98 -46.80 11.62
C GLY A 233 -15.32 -48.22 11.16
N VAL A 234 -14.65 -49.24 11.71
CA VAL A 234 -15.15 -50.63 11.69
C VAL A 234 -14.78 -51.24 13.04
N LEU A 235 -15.71 -51.19 13.98
CA LEU A 235 -15.99 -52.14 15.07
C LEU A 235 -16.89 -51.44 16.12
N SER A 236 -18.18 -51.32 15.78
CA SER A 236 -19.30 -51.48 16.70
C SER A 236 -20.44 -52.17 15.95
#